data_AF-A0A7S1TLE8-F1
#
_entry.id   AF-A0A7S1TLE8-F1
#
_cell.length_a   1.000
_cell.length_b   1.000
_cell.length_c   1.000
_cell.angle_alpha   90.00
_cell.angle_beta   90.00
_cell.angle_gamma   90.00
#
_symmetry.space_group_name_H-M   'P 1'
#
loop_
_entity.id
_entity.type
_entity.pdbx_description
1 polymer ?
#
loop_
_entity_poly.entity_id
_entity_poly.type
_entity_poly.pdbx_seq_one_letter_code
_entity_poly.pdbx_strand_id
1 'polypeptide(L)'
;MLVKEYRLLLPLTAEEYHIAQLYMVAKASAEETGKEVGEGIEIVRNEPYVENEHGLPPGQYTEKIMHLKSKIPRFITAVLPESALQLIERSWNAYPKSLTIYENAYMGESFHLSVESMHANDRGTQANANGLKGAELDARKVDYINVSCSDANHKFVEGEDPRTFQSKKTGRGPFLERWFESSPVCMCAYKVVRLRFKMWGIQTKVEQWGQLYGLRGPFVEYHRKLICWMDEWMGLTMADIRKMEAETREANRSKLVTHGEQGA
;
A
#
# COMPACT_ATOMS: atom_id res chain seq x y z
N MET A 1 11.27 10.14 14.54
CA MET A 1 10.61 9.13 13.70
C MET A 1 9.15 9.10 14.11
N LEU A 2 8.26 9.37 13.19
CA LEU A 2 6.82 9.38 13.41
C LEU A 2 6.27 7.98 13.15
N VAL A 3 5.68 7.36 14.18
CA VAL A 3 5.11 6.02 14.13
C VAL A 3 3.59 6.09 14.22
N LYS A 4 2.89 5.50 13.26
CA LYS A 4 1.43 5.39 13.24
C LYS A 4 1.02 3.98 12.87
N GLU A 5 -0.04 3.48 13.49
CA GLU A 5 -0.66 2.20 13.11
C GLU A 5 -2.03 2.47 12.52
N TYR A 6 -2.21 2.07 11.26
CA TYR A 6 -3.48 2.14 10.56
C TYR A 6 -4.18 0.80 10.66
N ARG A 7 -5.41 0.78 11.16
CA ARG A 7 -6.25 -0.40 11.29
C ARG A 7 -7.37 -0.33 10.26
N LEU A 8 -7.26 -1.14 9.21
CA LEU A 8 -8.22 -1.15 8.11
C LEU A 8 -9.17 -2.33 8.27
N LEU A 9 -10.45 -2.05 8.54
CA LEU A 9 -11.49 -3.07 8.52
C LEU A 9 -11.92 -3.35 7.09
N LEU A 10 -11.96 -4.62 6.71
CA LEU A 10 -12.33 -5.06 5.36
C LEU A 10 -13.36 -6.19 5.43
N PRO A 11 -14.38 -6.21 4.53
CA PRO A 11 -15.45 -7.21 4.52
C PRO A 11 -15.00 -8.53 3.85
N LEU A 12 -13.81 -8.97 4.24
CA LEU A 12 -13.06 -10.08 3.66
C LEU A 12 -12.56 -11.01 4.76
N THR A 13 -12.25 -12.25 4.43
CA THR A 13 -11.37 -13.07 5.26
C THR A 13 -9.91 -12.70 4.98
N ALA A 14 -9.01 -13.02 5.90
CA ALA A 14 -7.57 -12.88 5.69
C ALA A 14 -7.10 -13.69 4.46
N GLU A 15 -7.64 -14.89 4.27
CA GLU A 15 -7.33 -15.72 3.10
C GLU A 15 -7.74 -15.05 1.77
N GLU A 16 -8.96 -14.50 1.70
CA GLU A 16 -9.42 -13.73 0.54
C GLU A 16 -8.54 -12.50 0.32
N TYR A 17 -8.18 -11.80 1.39
CA TYR A 17 -7.33 -10.61 1.32
C TYR A 17 -5.92 -10.94 0.79
N HIS A 18 -5.38 -12.13 1.05
CA HIS A 18 -4.09 -12.54 0.52
C HIS A 18 -4.06 -12.48 -1.02
N ILE A 19 -5.12 -12.96 -1.67
CA ILE A 19 -5.29 -12.86 -3.14
C ILE A 19 -5.62 -11.43 -3.54
N ALA A 20 -6.60 -10.81 -2.88
CA ALA A 20 -7.11 -9.50 -3.24
C ALA A 20 -6.03 -8.41 -3.18
N GLN A 21 -5.14 -8.44 -2.20
CA GLN A 21 -4.07 -7.43 -2.09
C GLN A 21 -3.05 -7.54 -3.22
N LEU A 22 -2.73 -8.75 -3.68
CA LEU A 22 -1.74 -8.96 -4.74
C LEU A 22 -2.34 -8.53 -6.08
N TYR A 23 -3.60 -8.89 -6.32
CA TYR A 23 -4.38 -8.38 -7.45
C TYR A 23 -4.45 -6.86 -7.46
N MET A 24 -4.82 -6.25 -6.32
CA MET A 24 -4.91 -4.79 -6.15
C MET A 24 -3.58 -4.11 -6.47
N VAL A 25 -2.45 -4.64 -5.96
CA VAL A 25 -1.12 -4.09 -6.23
C VAL A 25 -0.75 -4.18 -7.71
N ALA A 26 -1.00 -5.32 -8.37
CA ALA A 26 -0.73 -5.47 -9.80
C ALA A 26 -1.57 -4.50 -10.64
N LYS A 27 -2.88 -4.44 -10.40
CA LYS A 27 -3.79 -3.56 -11.13
C LYS A 27 -3.50 -2.08 -10.88
N ALA A 28 -3.30 -1.68 -9.62
CA ALA A 28 -2.92 -0.31 -9.27
C ALA A 28 -1.60 0.11 -9.93
N SER A 29 -0.62 -0.80 -9.98
CA SER A 29 0.65 -0.57 -10.64
C SER A 29 0.49 -0.35 -12.15
N ALA A 30 -0.39 -1.11 -12.80
CA ALA A 30 -0.71 -0.96 -14.21
C ALA A 30 -1.50 0.34 -14.50
N GLU A 31 -2.39 0.75 -13.59
CA GLU A 31 -3.16 2.00 -13.66
C GLU A 31 -2.25 3.22 -13.50
N GLU A 32 -1.31 3.22 -12.55
CA GLU A 32 -0.45 4.39 -12.30
C GLU A 32 0.65 4.56 -13.36
N THR A 33 1.16 3.46 -13.93
CA THR A 33 2.31 3.52 -14.84
C THR A 33 1.92 4.07 -16.21
N GLY A 34 2.59 5.15 -16.62
CA GLY A 34 2.36 5.83 -17.90
C GLY A 34 1.20 6.83 -17.91
N LYS A 35 0.60 7.16 -16.75
CA LYS A 35 -0.33 8.31 -16.64
C LYS A 35 0.37 9.63 -16.89
N GLU A 36 1.59 9.76 -16.36
CA GLU A 36 2.50 10.88 -16.59
C GLU A 36 3.78 10.35 -17.24
N VAL A 37 4.36 11.12 -18.16
CA VAL A 37 5.55 10.73 -18.92
C VAL A 37 6.72 10.47 -17.94
N GLY A 38 7.29 9.26 -18.00
CA GLY A 38 8.42 8.87 -17.14
C GLY A 38 8.06 8.56 -15.69
N GLU A 39 6.78 8.53 -15.33
CA GLU A 39 6.30 8.18 -13.99
C GLU A 39 5.59 6.82 -13.95
N GLY A 40 5.62 6.19 -12.78
CA GLY A 40 5.04 4.86 -12.58
C GLY A 40 5.87 3.97 -11.68
N ILE A 41 5.62 2.67 -11.80
CA ILE A 41 6.23 1.63 -10.97
C ILE A 41 6.96 0.64 -11.87
N GLU A 42 8.28 0.62 -11.76
CA GLU A 42 9.13 -0.41 -12.35
C GLU A 42 9.26 -1.59 -11.39
N ILE A 43 8.93 -2.80 -11.84
CA ILE A 43 9.11 -4.03 -11.04
C ILE A 43 10.45 -4.68 -11.40
N VAL A 44 11.43 -4.53 -10.52
CA VAL A 44 12.82 -4.99 -10.71
C VAL A 44 12.99 -6.46 -10.33
N ARG A 45 12.40 -6.88 -9.21
CA ARG A 45 12.41 -8.28 -8.76
C ARG A 45 11.04 -8.67 -8.23
N ASN A 46 10.67 -9.92 -8.46
CA ASN A 46 9.51 -10.57 -7.88
C ASN A 46 9.81 -12.08 -7.82
N GLU A 47 10.29 -12.55 -6.69
CA GLU A 47 10.81 -13.91 -6.54
C GLU A 47 10.54 -14.46 -5.13
N PRO A 48 10.39 -15.78 -4.97
CA PRO A 48 10.28 -16.38 -3.65
C PRO A 48 11.60 -16.25 -2.88
N TYR A 49 11.53 -16.15 -1.55
CA TYR A 49 12.68 -16.24 -0.66
C TYR A 49 12.43 -17.28 0.44
N VAL A 50 13.51 -17.84 0.98
CA VAL A 50 13.48 -18.77 2.11
C VAL A 50 13.99 -18.09 3.39
N GLU A 51 15.09 -17.35 3.27
CA GLU A 51 15.74 -16.63 4.37
C GLU A 51 15.81 -15.13 4.06
N ASN A 52 15.83 -14.30 5.10
CA ASN A 52 16.00 -12.85 5.00
C ASN A 52 16.60 -12.30 6.30
N GLU A 53 17.18 -11.12 6.22
CA GLU A 53 17.82 -10.42 7.34
C GLU A 53 16.85 -9.91 8.42
N HIS A 54 15.54 -9.93 8.14
CA HIS A 54 14.50 -9.44 9.06
C HIS A 54 13.85 -10.56 9.88
N GLY A 55 14.28 -11.82 9.70
CA GLY A 55 13.76 -12.98 10.44
C GLY A 55 12.30 -13.32 10.10
N LEU A 56 11.79 -12.88 8.96
CA LEU A 56 10.48 -13.32 8.47
C LEU A 56 10.55 -14.77 7.96
N PRO A 57 9.46 -15.55 8.07
CA PRO A 57 9.37 -16.87 7.44
C PRO A 57 9.51 -16.80 5.91
N PRO A 58 9.71 -17.93 5.22
CA PRO A 58 9.71 -17.98 3.76
C PRO A 58 8.49 -17.29 3.14
N GLY A 59 8.69 -16.60 2.02
CA GLY A 59 7.67 -15.77 1.42
C GLY A 59 8.03 -15.27 0.03
N GLN A 60 7.45 -14.14 -0.37
CA GLN A 60 7.75 -13.49 -1.65
C GLN A 60 8.51 -12.17 -1.42
N TYR A 61 9.59 -11.99 -2.15
CA TYR A 61 10.36 -10.75 -2.20
C TYR A 61 10.00 -9.98 -3.45
N THR A 62 9.77 -8.68 -3.31
CA THR A 62 9.65 -7.77 -4.45
C THR A 62 10.54 -6.55 -4.28
N GLU A 63 11.16 -6.13 -5.37
CA GLU A 63 11.89 -4.87 -5.46
C GLU A 63 11.28 -4.04 -6.59
N LYS A 64 10.93 -2.79 -6.29
CA LYS A 64 10.32 -1.87 -7.25
C LYS A 64 10.99 -0.50 -7.17
N ILE A 65 11.04 0.19 -8.31
CA ILE A 65 11.45 1.60 -8.37
C ILE A 65 10.19 2.42 -8.66
N MET A 66 9.90 3.38 -7.79
CA MET A 66 8.76 4.27 -7.90
C MET A 66 9.21 5.63 -8.41
N HIS A 67 8.67 6.04 -9.56
CA HIS A 67 8.89 7.32 -10.21
C HIS A 67 7.69 8.22 -9.93
N LEU A 68 7.79 9.12 -8.94
CA LEU A 68 6.63 9.79 -8.32
C LEU A 68 6.68 11.33 -8.40
N LYS A 69 7.36 11.90 -9.40
CA LYS A 69 7.65 13.34 -9.46
C LYS A 69 6.39 14.21 -9.33
N SER A 70 5.34 13.93 -10.09
CA SER A 70 4.05 14.66 -10.08
C SER A 70 3.29 14.51 -8.77
N LYS A 71 3.52 13.40 -8.04
CA LYS A 71 2.85 13.07 -6.77
C LYS A 71 3.53 13.73 -5.57
N ILE A 72 4.75 14.26 -5.73
CA ILE A 72 5.50 14.91 -4.65
C ILE A 72 5.13 16.41 -4.59
N PRO A 73 4.78 16.96 -3.41
CA PRO A 73 4.43 18.36 -3.26
C PRO A 73 5.54 19.30 -3.70
N ARG A 74 5.14 20.43 -4.31
CA ARG A 74 6.06 21.46 -4.82
C ARG A 74 7.07 21.96 -3.79
N PHE A 75 6.70 22.03 -2.50
CA PHE A 75 7.62 22.49 -1.46
C PHE A 75 8.75 21.49 -1.17
N ILE A 76 8.55 20.20 -1.49
CA ILE A 76 9.58 19.15 -1.40
C ILE A 76 10.44 19.19 -2.66
N THR A 77 9.82 19.24 -3.85
CA THR A 77 10.56 19.31 -5.11
C THR A 77 11.36 20.62 -5.27
N ALA A 78 11.02 21.67 -4.52
CA ALA A 78 11.77 22.93 -4.53
C ALA A 78 13.14 22.84 -3.84
N VAL A 79 13.36 21.83 -2.99
CA VAL A 79 14.61 21.69 -2.21
C VAL A 79 15.34 20.37 -2.47
N LEU A 80 14.70 19.43 -3.17
CA LEU A 80 15.28 18.15 -3.55
C LEU A 80 15.58 18.11 -5.05
N PRO A 81 16.75 17.58 -5.47
CA PRO A 81 17.01 17.33 -6.88
C PRO A 81 16.06 16.24 -7.42
N GLU A 82 15.87 16.20 -8.73
CA GLU A 82 15.00 15.21 -9.38
C GLU A 82 15.42 13.76 -9.10
N SER A 83 16.72 13.50 -8.97
CA SER A 83 17.27 12.19 -8.58
C SER A 83 16.83 11.74 -7.18
N ALA A 84 16.38 12.66 -6.32
CA ALA A 84 15.85 12.36 -5.00
C ALA A 84 14.33 12.10 -4.99
N LEU A 85 13.66 12.16 -6.14
CA LEU A 85 12.21 11.95 -6.27
C LEU A 85 11.84 10.50 -6.64
N GLN A 86 12.84 9.61 -6.64
CA GLN A 86 12.66 8.18 -6.82
C GLN A 86 12.72 7.46 -5.46
N LEU A 87 11.85 6.47 -5.28
CA LEU A 87 11.90 5.58 -4.11
C LEU A 87 12.14 4.14 -4.56
N ILE A 88 13.04 3.44 -3.88
CA ILE A 88 13.22 2.01 -4.03
C ILE A 88 12.37 1.34 -2.95
N GLU A 89 11.33 0.61 -3.37
CA GLU A 89 10.50 -0.22 -2.50
C GLU A 89 11.07 -1.64 -2.47
N ARG A 90 11.39 -2.16 -1.29
CA ARG A 90 11.68 -3.57 -1.04
C ARG A 90 10.65 -4.15 -0.11
N SER A 91 10.05 -5.27 -0.48
CA SER A 91 8.99 -5.89 0.31
C SER A 91 9.23 -7.37 0.50
N TRP A 92 9.15 -7.81 1.75
CA TRP A 92 9.18 -9.21 2.19
C TRP A 92 7.77 -9.58 2.66
N ASN A 93 7.04 -10.28 1.80
CA ASN A 93 5.67 -10.73 2.07
C ASN A 93 5.68 -12.19 2.53
N ALA A 94 5.58 -12.41 3.83
CA ALA A 94 5.40 -13.71 4.47
C ALA A 94 4.00 -13.78 5.09
N TYR A 95 2.98 -13.70 4.23
CA TYR A 95 1.57 -13.59 4.64
C TYR A 95 1.24 -14.58 5.77
N PRO A 96 0.60 -14.14 6.87
CA PRO A 96 -0.12 -12.87 7.07
C PRO A 96 0.74 -11.67 7.47
N LYS A 97 2.06 -11.82 7.55
CA LYS A 97 2.98 -10.71 7.87
C LYS A 97 3.65 -10.18 6.63
N SER A 98 3.94 -8.89 6.62
CA SER A 98 4.82 -8.31 5.62
C SER A 98 5.62 -7.16 6.19
N LEU A 99 6.82 -6.99 5.65
CA LEU A 99 7.65 -5.81 5.87
C LEU A 99 7.94 -5.18 4.51
N THR A 100 7.67 -3.90 4.38
CA THR A 100 8.03 -3.11 3.20
C THR A 100 8.90 -1.95 3.65
N ILE A 101 10.03 -1.74 3.01
CA ILE A 101 10.98 -0.67 3.27
C ILE A 101 11.10 0.16 2.00
N TYR A 102 11.06 1.48 2.17
CA TYR A 102 11.25 2.46 1.12
C TYR A 102 12.55 3.21 1.39
N GLU A 103 13.44 3.17 0.40
CA GLU A 103 14.73 3.83 0.44
C GLU A 103 14.81 4.92 -0.60
N ASN A 104 15.69 5.87 -0.35
CA ASN A 104 16.01 6.93 -1.28
C ASN A 104 17.54 7.09 -1.35
N ALA A 105 18.11 6.84 -2.53
CA ALA A 105 19.55 6.83 -2.71
C ALA A 105 20.21 8.18 -2.37
N TYR A 106 19.52 9.29 -2.64
CA TYR A 106 20.04 10.64 -2.35
C TYR A 106 20.05 10.95 -0.85
N MET A 107 18.97 10.63 -0.14
CA MET A 107 18.82 10.98 1.27
C MET A 107 19.55 10.02 2.21
N GLY A 108 19.85 8.79 1.77
CA GLY A 108 20.50 7.76 2.58
C GLY A 108 19.82 7.61 3.95
N GLU A 109 20.61 7.63 5.02
CA GLU A 109 20.10 7.50 6.39
C GLU A 109 19.16 8.65 6.84
N SER A 110 19.16 9.78 6.14
CA SER A 110 18.28 10.90 6.47
C SER A 110 16.82 10.59 6.13
N PHE A 111 16.54 9.56 5.33
CA PHE A 111 15.20 9.08 5.04
C PHE A 111 15.03 7.65 5.55
N HIS A 112 13.91 7.37 6.20
CA HIS A 112 13.47 6.01 6.49
C HIS A 112 11.96 5.97 6.37
N LEU A 113 11.44 5.06 5.56
CA LEU A 113 10.02 4.76 5.52
C LEU A 113 9.85 3.25 5.51
N SER A 114 9.12 2.71 6.47
CA SER A 114 8.74 1.29 6.45
C SER A 114 7.30 1.08 6.85
N VAL A 115 6.72 -0.01 6.33
CA VAL A 115 5.38 -0.48 6.62
C VAL A 115 5.47 -1.94 7.05
N GLU A 116 5.22 -2.20 8.33
CA GLU A 116 5.02 -3.56 8.85
C GLU A 116 3.53 -3.83 8.91
N SER A 117 3.09 -4.96 8.34
CA SER A 117 1.68 -5.34 8.33
C SER A 117 1.45 -6.69 8.99
N MET A 118 0.35 -6.80 9.73
CA MET A 118 -0.25 -8.05 10.17
C MET A 118 -1.72 -8.08 9.73
N HIS A 119 -2.17 -9.22 9.23
CA HIS A 119 -3.54 -9.40 8.74
C HIS A 119 -4.24 -10.48 9.58
N ALA A 120 -5.41 -10.16 10.16
CA ALA A 120 -6.11 -11.08 11.05
C ALA A 120 -7.63 -11.03 10.84
N ASN A 121 -8.29 -12.18 11.03
CA ASN A 121 -9.75 -12.31 11.00
C ASN A 121 -10.37 -11.79 12.31
N ASP A 122 -10.26 -10.49 12.53
CA ASP A 122 -10.86 -9.79 13.66
C ASP A 122 -11.37 -8.41 13.24
N ARG A 123 -11.87 -7.65 14.22
CA ARG A 123 -12.42 -6.30 14.04
C ARG A 123 -11.47 -5.21 14.54
N GLY A 124 -10.16 -5.38 14.34
CA GLY A 124 -9.18 -4.37 14.75
C GLY A 124 -8.96 -4.31 16.27
N THR A 125 -9.28 -5.38 16.99
CA THR A 125 -9.31 -5.44 18.45
C THR A 125 -7.98 -5.82 19.09
N GLN A 126 -6.99 -6.28 18.32
CA GLN A 126 -5.69 -6.64 18.89
C GLN A 126 -4.92 -5.39 19.35
N ALA A 127 -4.46 -5.41 20.60
CA ALA A 127 -3.72 -4.28 21.16
C ALA A 127 -2.35 -4.07 20.49
N ASN A 128 -1.68 -5.14 20.06
CA ASN A 128 -0.33 -5.09 19.48
C ASN A 128 -0.09 -6.18 18.44
N ALA A 129 -0.87 -6.16 17.34
CA ALA A 129 -0.82 -7.21 16.30
C ALA A 129 0.57 -7.39 15.66
N ASN A 130 1.36 -6.31 15.54
CA ASN A 130 2.71 -6.36 14.96
C ASN A 130 3.81 -6.63 16.00
N GLY A 131 3.49 -6.75 17.29
CA GLY A 131 4.48 -7.06 18.32
C GLY A 131 5.51 -5.94 18.56
N LEU A 132 5.09 -4.68 18.45
CA LEU A 132 5.94 -3.51 18.75
C LEU A 132 6.45 -3.57 20.19
N LYS A 133 7.66 -3.04 20.43
CA LYS A 133 8.34 -3.13 21.73
C LYS A 133 8.68 -1.74 22.29
N GLY A 134 8.66 -1.64 23.63
CA GLY A 134 9.16 -0.47 24.38
C GLY A 134 8.58 0.86 23.90
N ALA A 135 9.45 1.86 23.79
CA ALA A 135 9.08 3.24 23.46
C ALA A 135 8.32 3.39 22.12
N GLU A 136 8.51 2.46 21.17
CA GLU A 136 7.77 2.49 19.91
C GLU A 136 6.29 2.15 20.10
N LEU A 137 6.00 1.14 20.92
CA LEU A 137 4.63 0.77 21.26
C LEU A 137 3.92 1.93 22.00
N ASP A 138 4.64 2.60 22.90
CA ASP A 138 4.13 3.72 23.68
C ASP A 138 3.89 4.98 22.83
N ALA A 139 4.76 5.24 21.83
CA ALA A 139 4.67 6.41 20.96
C ALA A 139 3.68 6.25 19.80
N ARG A 140 3.25 5.02 19.49
CA ARG A 140 2.34 4.72 18.39
C ARG A 140 1.02 5.46 18.55
N LYS A 141 0.59 6.11 17.48
CA LYS A 141 -0.78 6.60 17.32
C LYS A 141 -1.58 5.65 16.44
N VAL A 142 -2.71 5.17 16.94
CA VAL A 142 -3.61 4.29 16.20
C VAL A 142 -4.63 5.14 15.44
N ASP A 143 -4.80 4.85 14.15
CA ASP A 143 -5.79 5.43 13.26
C ASP A 143 -6.68 4.32 12.70
N TYR A 144 -7.98 4.40 12.95
CA TYR A 144 -8.95 3.41 12.47
C TYR A 144 -9.51 3.89 11.14
N ILE A 145 -9.30 3.09 10.10
CA ILE A 145 -9.78 3.38 8.74
C ILE A 145 -10.97 2.47 8.45
N ASN A 146 -12.11 3.11 8.25
CA ASN A 146 -13.28 2.50 7.65
C ASN A 146 -13.48 3.08 6.25
N VAL A 147 -13.23 2.27 5.23
CA VAL A 147 -13.29 2.68 3.81
C VAL A 147 -14.70 3.07 3.35
N SER A 148 -15.73 2.69 4.12
CA SER A 148 -17.13 3.08 3.89
C SER A 148 -17.52 4.41 4.55
N CYS A 149 -16.67 5.02 5.38
CA CYS A 149 -16.92 6.33 5.97
C CYS A 149 -16.40 7.46 5.07
N SER A 150 -17.00 8.65 5.22
CA SER A 150 -16.47 9.86 4.60
C SER A 150 -15.05 10.15 5.09
N ASP A 151 -14.18 10.53 4.16
CA ASP A 151 -12.81 10.94 4.47
C ASP A 151 -12.58 12.38 4.01
N ALA A 152 -12.04 13.23 4.87
CA ALA A 152 -11.82 14.65 4.57
C ALA A 152 -10.81 14.85 3.42
N ASN A 153 -9.91 13.89 3.20
CA ASN A 153 -8.86 13.97 2.19
C ASN A 153 -9.14 13.09 0.97
N HIS A 154 -10.05 12.12 1.05
CA HIS A 154 -10.37 11.17 -0.03
C HIS A 154 -11.87 11.10 -0.29
N LYS A 155 -12.29 11.80 -1.35
CA LYS A 155 -13.67 11.76 -1.84
C LYS A 155 -14.02 10.37 -2.36
N PHE A 156 -15.30 10.04 -2.33
CA PHE A 156 -15.80 8.85 -3.03
C PHE A 156 -15.74 9.09 -4.54
N VAL A 157 -15.35 8.04 -5.26
CA VAL A 157 -15.25 8.02 -6.72
C VAL A 157 -16.29 7.04 -7.24
N GLU A 158 -17.00 7.42 -8.29
CA GLU A 158 -17.99 6.55 -8.93
C GLU A 158 -17.34 5.26 -9.43
N GLY A 159 -17.98 4.11 -9.18
CA GLY A 159 -17.41 2.79 -9.49
C GLY A 159 -16.36 2.27 -8.49
N GLU A 160 -15.89 3.12 -7.57
CA GLU A 160 -14.93 2.77 -6.52
C GLU A 160 -15.49 3.04 -5.10
N ASP A 161 -16.81 3.20 -4.96
CA ASP A 161 -17.49 3.42 -3.68
C ASP A 161 -18.06 2.10 -3.11
N PRO A 162 -17.50 1.56 -2.00
CA PRO A 162 -18.00 0.35 -1.36
C PRO A 162 -19.47 0.42 -0.90
N ARG A 163 -20.01 1.63 -0.71
CA ARG A 163 -21.40 1.85 -0.27
C ARG A 163 -22.41 1.65 -1.39
N THR A 164 -21.97 1.67 -2.64
CA THR A 164 -22.82 1.45 -3.82
C THR A 164 -22.49 0.15 -4.54
N PHE A 165 -21.36 -0.48 -4.21
CA PHE A 165 -20.94 -1.75 -4.80
C PHE A 165 -21.63 -2.96 -4.13
N GLN A 166 -22.14 -3.88 -4.94
CA GLN A 166 -22.55 -5.20 -4.52
C GLN A 166 -21.95 -6.25 -5.45
N SER A 167 -21.24 -7.22 -4.88
CA SER A 167 -20.63 -8.32 -5.62
C SER A 167 -21.70 -9.24 -6.20
N LYS A 168 -21.65 -9.48 -7.51
CA LYS A 168 -22.51 -10.46 -8.20
C LYS A 168 -22.08 -11.89 -7.92
N LYS A 169 -20.78 -12.13 -7.66
CA LYS A 169 -20.26 -13.47 -7.35
C LYS A 169 -20.60 -13.94 -5.93
N THR A 170 -20.63 -13.02 -4.97
CA THR A 170 -20.77 -13.38 -3.54
C THR A 170 -22.03 -12.83 -2.87
N GLY A 171 -22.71 -11.87 -3.50
CA GLY A 171 -23.85 -11.16 -2.91
C GLY A 171 -23.47 -10.15 -1.82
N ARG A 172 -22.17 -10.02 -1.46
CA ARG A 172 -21.71 -9.10 -0.42
C ARG A 172 -21.78 -7.65 -0.86
N GLY A 173 -22.08 -6.77 0.09
CA GLY A 173 -22.33 -5.35 -0.14
C GLY A 173 -23.83 -5.08 -0.37
N PRO A 174 -24.24 -3.81 -0.42
CA PRO A 174 -23.42 -2.61 -0.19
C PRO A 174 -22.88 -2.50 1.24
N PHE A 175 -21.71 -1.89 1.39
CA PHE A 175 -21.04 -1.74 2.69
C PHE A 175 -21.23 -0.32 3.23
N LEU A 176 -22.27 -0.10 4.02
CA LEU A 176 -22.53 1.17 4.71
C LEU A 176 -21.64 1.37 5.94
N GLU A 177 -21.61 2.56 6.52
CA GLU A 177 -20.65 2.95 7.58
C GLU A 177 -20.52 1.96 8.75
N ARG A 178 -21.57 1.23 9.12
CA ARG A 178 -21.55 0.26 10.24
C ARG A 178 -21.57 -1.20 9.80
N TRP A 179 -21.21 -1.49 8.55
CA TRP A 179 -21.28 -2.84 7.97
C TRP A 179 -20.58 -3.92 8.83
N PHE A 180 -19.50 -3.55 9.53
CA PHE A 180 -18.67 -4.47 10.30
C PHE A 180 -19.35 -5.01 11.58
N GLU A 181 -20.44 -4.38 12.03
CA GLU A 181 -21.17 -4.81 13.24
C GLU A 181 -21.97 -6.09 13.02
N SER A 182 -22.55 -6.24 11.82
CA SER A 182 -23.40 -7.38 11.47
C SER A 182 -22.78 -8.32 10.43
N SER A 183 -21.65 -7.93 9.81
CA SER A 183 -21.00 -8.79 8.81
C SER A 183 -20.43 -10.06 9.44
N PRO A 184 -20.72 -11.25 8.89
CA PRO A 184 -20.12 -12.51 9.33
C PRO A 184 -18.64 -12.61 8.96
N VAL A 185 -18.21 -11.82 7.97
CA VAL A 185 -16.84 -11.80 7.44
C VAL A 185 -16.24 -10.42 7.69
N CYS A 186 -15.18 -10.39 8.48
CA CYS A 186 -14.41 -9.18 8.75
C CYS A 186 -12.98 -9.55 9.10
N MET A 187 -12.04 -8.85 8.47
CA MET A 187 -10.63 -8.90 8.82
C MET A 187 -10.11 -7.48 9.06
N CYS A 188 -9.00 -7.37 9.78
CA CYS A 188 -8.28 -6.12 9.99
C CYS A 188 -6.84 -6.21 9.48
N ALA A 189 -6.44 -5.25 8.64
CA ALA A 189 -5.05 -5.06 8.26
C ALA A 189 -4.44 -4.03 9.22
N TYR A 190 -3.51 -4.48 10.05
CA TYR A 190 -2.78 -3.65 11.02
C TYR A 190 -1.48 -3.19 10.38
N LYS A 191 -1.43 -1.97 9.84
CA LYS A 191 -0.28 -1.41 9.13
C LYS A 191 0.47 -0.41 10.00
N VAL A 192 1.61 -0.79 10.54
CA VAL A 192 2.50 0.11 11.29
C VAL A 192 3.46 0.79 10.33
N VAL A 193 3.34 2.11 10.25
CA VAL A 193 4.13 2.99 9.39
C VAL A 193 5.13 3.75 10.24
N ARG A 194 6.41 3.59 9.92
CA ARG A 194 7.51 4.34 10.49
C ARG A 194 8.03 5.29 9.43
N LEU A 195 7.97 6.59 9.69
CA LEU A 195 8.49 7.60 8.78
C LEU A 195 9.47 8.52 9.51
N ARG A 196 10.68 8.66 8.96
CA ARG A 196 11.71 9.60 9.37
C ARG A 196 12.17 10.37 8.15
N PHE A 197 12.17 11.69 8.26
CA PHE A 197 12.73 12.57 7.24
C PHE A 197 13.58 13.65 7.91
N LYS A 198 14.90 13.45 7.97
CA LYS A 198 15.84 14.33 8.66
C LYS A 198 16.39 15.39 7.70
N MET A 199 15.63 16.46 7.51
CA MET A 199 16.08 17.63 6.77
C MET A 199 15.69 18.91 7.52
N TRP A 200 16.64 19.82 7.66
CA TRP A 200 16.45 21.06 8.39
C TRP A 200 15.33 21.90 7.76
N GLY A 201 14.46 22.47 8.60
CA GLY A 201 13.37 23.36 8.20
C GLY A 201 12.11 22.69 7.64
N ILE A 202 12.15 21.42 7.20
CA ILE A 202 10.98 20.75 6.59
C ILE A 202 10.60 19.38 7.16
N GLN A 203 11.40 18.81 8.07
CA GLN A 203 11.17 17.48 8.67
C GLN A 203 9.71 17.23 9.08
N THR A 204 9.17 18.01 10.03
CA THR A 204 7.84 17.76 10.58
C THR A 204 6.75 17.85 9.50
N LYS A 205 6.88 18.80 8.56
CA LYS A 205 5.93 18.99 7.47
C LYS A 205 5.93 17.81 6.51
N VAL A 206 7.11 17.30 6.15
CA VAL A 206 7.25 16.12 5.28
C VAL A 206 6.76 14.85 5.98
N GLU A 207 7.12 14.63 7.24
CA GLU A 207 6.66 13.45 7.99
C GLU A 207 5.13 13.44 8.16
N GLN A 208 4.52 14.59 8.45
CA GLN A 208 3.06 14.70 8.53
C GLN A 208 2.39 14.48 7.16
N TRP A 209 2.92 15.10 6.11
CA TRP A 209 2.40 14.94 4.75
C TRP A 209 2.53 13.48 4.27
N GLY A 210 3.70 12.85 4.46
CA GLY A 210 3.95 11.47 4.03
C GLY A 210 3.07 10.47 4.76
N GLN A 211 2.82 10.67 6.05
CA GLN A 211 1.86 9.84 6.79
C GLN A 211 0.42 10.01 6.26
N LEU A 212 -0.03 11.26 6.04
CA LEU A 212 -1.42 11.53 5.68
C LEU A 212 -1.74 11.24 4.21
N TYR A 213 -0.93 11.76 3.29
CA TYR A 213 -1.17 11.70 1.85
C TYR A 213 -0.32 10.63 1.17
N GLY A 214 0.91 10.41 1.64
CA GLY A 214 1.78 9.39 1.06
C GLY A 214 1.34 7.96 1.38
N LEU A 215 0.79 7.72 2.58
CA LEU A 215 0.41 6.38 3.03
C LEU A 215 -1.08 6.22 3.36
N ARG A 216 -1.61 7.00 4.32
CA ARG A 216 -3.01 6.85 4.73
C ARG A 216 -3.99 7.04 3.57
N GLY A 217 -3.72 8.01 2.69
CA GLY A 217 -4.50 8.25 1.49
C GLY A 217 -4.61 7.03 0.58
N PRO A 218 -3.48 6.50 0.08
CA PRO A 218 -3.44 5.24 -0.65
C PRO A 218 -4.10 4.06 0.07
N PHE A 219 -3.99 3.96 1.39
CA PHE A 219 -4.71 2.93 2.15
C PHE A 219 -6.23 3.09 2.09
N VAL A 220 -6.77 4.31 2.00
CA VAL A 220 -8.21 4.52 1.79
C VAL A 220 -8.57 4.23 0.34
N GLU A 221 -7.86 4.84 -0.60
CA GLU A 221 -8.13 4.76 -2.04
C GLU A 221 -8.09 3.31 -2.54
N TYR A 222 -6.96 2.63 -2.37
CA TYR A 222 -6.78 1.31 -2.97
C TYR A 222 -7.61 0.24 -2.28
N HIS A 223 -7.90 0.36 -0.98
CA HIS A 223 -8.80 -0.59 -0.30
C HIS A 223 -10.27 -0.38 -0.66
N ARG A 224 -10.69 0.84 -1.02
CA ARG A 224 -12.01 1.07 -1.65
C ARG A 224 -12.09 0.38 -3.01
N LYS A 225 -11.07 0.56 -3.85
CA LYS A 225 -10.96 -0.13 -5.15
C LYS A 225 -10.93 -1.65 -5.00
N LEU A 226 -10.14 -2.18 -4.07
CA LEU A 226 -10.03 -3.62 -3.79
C LEU A 226 -11.40 -4.23 -3.50
N ILE A 227 -12.25 -3.55 -2.71
CA ILE A 227 -13.62 -4.01 -2.45
C ILE A 227 -14.47 -3.95 -3.72
N CYS A 228 -14.40 -2.87 -4.49
CA CYS A 228 -15.20 -2.72 -5.72
C CYS A 228 -14.74 -3.64 -6.86
N TRP A 229 -13.50 -4.14 -6.80
CA TRP A 229 -12.95 -5.14 -7.71
C TRP A 229 -13.20 -6.58 -7.22
N MET A 230 -14.03 -6.79 -6.19
CA MET A 230 -14.27 -8.11 -5.62
C MET A 230 -14.63 -9.16 -6.66
N ASP A 231 -15.51 -8.84 -7.60
CA ASP A 231 -15.90 -9.79 -8.64
C ASP A 231 -14.76 -10.13 -9.62
N GLU A 232 -13.71 -9.32 -9.69
CA GLU A 232 -12.57 -9.55 -10.57
C GLU A 232 -11.56 -10.52 -9.94
N TRP A 233 -11.26 -10.37 -8.66
CA TRP A 233 -10.27 -11.21 -7.98
C TRP A 233 -10.86 -12.42 -7.24
N MET A 234 -12.16 -12.43 -6.96
CA MET A 234 -12.80 -13.56 -6.29
C MET A 234 -12.75 -14.81 -7.18
N GLY A 235 -12.13 -15.87 -6.64
CA GLY A 235 -11.90 -17.14 -7.31
C GLY A 235 -10.55 -17.27 -8.02
N LEU A 236 -9.70 -16.24 -8.01
CA LEU A 236 -8.34 -16.35 -8.52
C LEU A 236 -7.47 -17.22 -7.60
N THR A 237 -6.60 -18.01 -8.20
CA THR A 237 -5.56 -18.77 -7.49
C THR A 237 -4.27 -17.96 -7.36
N MET A 238 -3.37 -18.37 -6.48
CA MET A 238 -2.02 -17.80 -6.43
C MET A 238 -1.28 -17.92 -7.77
N ALA A 239 -1.53 -18.96 -8.56
CA ALA A 239 -0.92 -19.12 -9.88
C ALA A 239 -1.42 -18.04 -10.86
N ASP A 240 -2.72 -17.74 -10.84
CA ASP A 240 -3.30 -16.65 -11.64
C ASP A 240 -2.69 -15.30 -11.26
N ILE A 241 -2.49 -15.07 -9.95
CA ILE A 241 -1.83 -13.86 -9.44
C ILE A 241 -0.39 -13.77 -9.94
N ARG A 242 0.41 -14.83 -9.88
CA ARG A 242 1.79 -14.81 -10.37
C ARG A 242 1.88 -14.54 -11.86
N LYS A 243 0.93 -15.08 -12.64
CA LYS A 243 0.83 -14.78 -14.07
C LYS A 243 0.53 -13.30 -14.31
N MET A 244 -0.44 -12.74 -13.59
CA MET A 244 -0.81 -11.32 -13.69
C MET A 244 0.33 -10.38 -13.29
N GLU A 245 1.08 -10.71 -12.24
CA GLU A 245 2.25 -9.92 -11.81
C GLU A 245 3.35 -9.92 -12.90
N ALA A 246 3.56 -11.06 -13.59
CA ALA A 246 4.53 -11.15 -14.68
C ALA A 246 4.09 -10.32 -15.89
N GLU A 247 2.81 -10.40 -16.29
CA GLU A 247 2.24 -9.60 -17.38
C GLU A 247 2.30 -8.10 -17.05
N THR A 248 1.96 -7.72 -15.81
CA THR A 248 2.04 -6.32 -15.33
C THR A 248 3.46 -5.80 -15.39
N ARG A 249 4.44 -6.60 -14.97
CA ARG A 249 5.86 -6.25 -15.01
C ARG A 249 6.33 -5.95 -16.43
N GLU A 250 5.97 -6.79 -17.40
CA GLU A 250 6.34 -6.60 -18.80
C GLU A 250 5.66 -5.37 -19.42
N ALA A 251 4.36 -5.19 -19.15
CA ALA A 251 3.60 -4.05 -19.62
C ALA A 251 4.13 -2.71 -19.07
N ASN A 252 4.42 -2.65 -17.77
CA ASN A 252 4.96 -1.45 -17.13
C ASN A 252 6.34 -1.08 -17.69
N ARG A 253 7.22 -2.09 -17.88
CA ARG A 253 8.53 -1.86 -18.48
C ARG A 253 8.41 -1.25 -19.86
N SER A 254 7.53 -1.80 -20.70
CA SER A 254 7.27 -1.27 -22.04
C SER A 254 6.77 0.18 -22.00
N LYS A 255 5.80 0.49 -21.13
CA LYS A 255 5.28 1.86 -20.98
C LYS A 255 6.36 2.86 -20.55
N LEU A 256 7.23 2.50 -19.60
CA LEU A 256 8.30 3.38 -19.13
C LEU A 256 9.35 3.64 -20.22
N VAL A 257 9.71 2.64 -21.03
CA VAL A 257 10.65 2.80 -22.14
C VAL A 257 10.08 3.69 -23.25
N THR A 258 8.86 3.40 -23.72
CA THR A 258 8.24 4.16 -24.82
C THR A 258 8.06 5.65 -24.50
N HIS A 259 7.77 5.98 -23.24
CA HIS A 259 7.62 7.37 -22.81
C HIS A 259 8.98 8.06 -22.54
N GLY A 260 10.02 7.30 -22.21
CA GLY A 260 11.39 7.83 -22.09
C GLY A 260 12.00 8.25 -23.43
N GLU A 261 11.67 7.56 -24.52
CA GLU A 261 12.14 7.88 -25.87
C GLU A 261 11.41 9.08 -26.51
N GLN A 262 10.18 9.38 -26.10
CA GLN A 262 9.40 10.53 -26.60
C GLN A 262 9.70 11.85 -25.88
N GLY A 263 10.44 11.79 -24.75
CA GLY A 263 10.84 12.95 -23.97
C GLY A 263 12.32 13.34 -24.11
N ALA A 264 13.07 12.67 -25.00
CA ALA A 264 14.47 12.94 -25.30
C ALA A 264 14.64 13.85 -26.53
#